data_AF-A0A147B7K7-F1
#
_entry.id   AF-A0A147B7K7-F1
#
_cell.length_a   1.000
_cell.length_b   1.000
_cell.length_c   1.000
_cell.angle_alpha   90.00
_cell.angle_beta   90.00
_cell.angle_gamma   90.00
#
_symmetry.space_group_name_H-M   'P 1'
#
loop_
_entity.id
_entity.type
_entity.pdbx_description
1 polymer ?
#
loop_
_entity_poly.entity_id
_entity_poly.type
_entity_poly.pdbx_seq_one_letter_code
_entity_poly.pdbx_strand_id
1 'polypeptide(L)'
;VLALDVTQNGYSDLLVGAPMYSLRESGGGDEGRLYFYKSNGASLQMQDGNIMGATVPFARFGSAIAHAGDLNMDGYPDIAVGAPYENDHGAVYIYNGGRDGLEKKYAQRIQARQVTALHVVSAWVYRVGWTWMTTITQTCWLAHMTLTRPTSSGPCR
;
A
#
# COMPACT_ATOMS: atom_id res chain seq x y z
N VAL A 1 5.88 -14.05 -11.65
CA VAL A 1 7.16 -13.87 -10.92
C VAL A 1 7.57 -12.41 -10.99
N LEU A 2 8.30 -11.90 -10.00
CA LEU A 2 8.88 -10.56 -9.98
C LEU A 2 10.32 -10.65 -9.47
N ALA A 3 11.24 -9.89 -10.06
CA ALA A 3 12.60 -9.73 -9.58
C ALA A 3 12.82 -8.26 -9.18
N LEU A 4 13.19 -8.02 -7.93
CA LEU A 4 13.30 -6.69 -7.33
C LEU A 4 14.22 -6.74 -6.11
N ASP A 5 15.10 -5.76 -5.91
CA ASP A 5 15.90 -5.64 -4.69
C ASP A 5 15.04 -5.07 -3.55
N VAL A 6 14.27 -5.95 -2.89
CA VAL A 6 13.36 -5.58 -1.80
C VAL A 6 14.13 -5.31 -0.51
N THR A 7 15.24 -6.01 -0.31
CA THR A 7 16.06 -5.87 0.91
C THR A 7 17.10 -4.74 0.85
N GLN A 8 17.20 -4.04 -0.29
CA GLN A 8 18.22 -3.03 -0.59
C GLN A 8 19.65 -3.49 -0.30
N ASN A 9 19.94 -4.74 -0.65
CA ASN A 9 21.26 -5.32 -0.42
C ASN A 9 22.16 -5.29 -1.67
N GLY A 10 21.69 -4.70 -2.77
CA GLY A 10 22.39 -4.59 -4.05
C GLY A 10 22.15 -5.78 -4.99
N TYR A 11 21.35 -6.77 -4.59
CA TYR A 11 20.97 -7.93 -5.40
C TYR A 11 19.46 -8.01 -5.54
N SER A 12 18.97 -8.34 -6.74
CA SER A 12 17.53 -8.55 -6.94
C SER A 12 17.07 -9.83 -6.23
N ASP A 13 16.07 -9.69 -5.37
CA ASP A 13 15.33 -10.78 -4.75
C ASP A 13 14.29 -11.34 -5.74
N LEU A 14 13.83 -12.57 -5.50
CA LEU A 14 12.88 -13.27 -6.36
C LEU A 14 11.55 -13.53 -5.65
N LEU A 15 10.46 -13.14 -6.30
CA LEU A 15 9.09 -13.39 -5.85
C LEU A 15 8.38 -14.33 -6.81
N VAL A 16 7.82 -15.41 -6.26
CA VAL A 16 7.14 -16.46 -7.02
C VAL A 16 5.72 -16.63 -6.50
N GLY A 17 4.75 -16.34 -7.35
CA GLY A 17 3.34 -16.60 -7.08
C GLY A 17 2.99 -18.06 -7.35
N ALA A 18 2.20 -18.65 -6.46
CA ALA A 18 1.61 -19.98 -6.60
C ALA A 18 0.09 -19.86 -6.43
N PRO A 19 -0.62 -19.32 -7.44
CA PRO A 19 -2.06 -19.02 -7.33
C PRO A 19 -2.94 -20.25 -7.11
N MET A 20 -2.51 -21.44 -7.51
CA MET A 20 -3.22 -22.70 -7.28
C MET A 20 -2.81 -23.41 -5.98
N TYR A 21 -2.01 -22.74 -5.13
CA TYR A 21 -1.69 -23.29 -3.82
C TYR A 21 -2.97 -23.43 -3.00
N SER A 22 -3.19 -24.62 -2.43
CA SER A 22 -4.38 -24.93 -1.66
C SER A 22 -4.03 -25.34 -0.23
N LEU A 23 -4.70 -24.73 0.73
CA LEU A 23 -4.67 -25.13 2.13
C LEU A 23 -5.73 -26.20 2.38
N ARG A 24 -5.33 -27.29 3.04
CA ARG A 24 -6.29 -28.34 3.43
C ARG A 24 -7.28 -27.84 4.50
N GLU A 25 -6.84 -26.91 5.34
CA GLU A 25 -7.60 -26.43 6.50
C GLU A 25 -8.74 -25.48 6.13
N SER A 26 -8.73 -24.87 4.93
CA SER A 26 -9.79 -23.99 4.41
C SER A 26 -10.93 -24.76 3.72
N GLY A 27 -10.91 -26.09 3.74
CA GLY A 27 -11.87 -26.93 3.02
C GLY A 27 -11.49 -27.21 1.56
N GLY A 28 -10.27 -26.81 1.15
CA GLY A 28 -9.78 -26.94 -0.22
C GLY A 28 -10.24 -25.80 -1.12
N GLY A 29 -9.34 -25.35 -1.98
CA GLY A 29 -9.56 -24.21 -2.86
C GLY A 29 -8.24 -23.59 -3.32
N ASP A 30 -8.23 -22.95 -4.48
CA ASP A 30 -7.05 -22.24 -4.98
C ASP A 30 -6.88 -20.90 -4.21
N GLU A 31 -6.59 -20.90 -2.90
CA GLU A 31 -6.40 -19.65 -2.14
C GLU A 31 -5.21 -18.86 -2.70
N GLY A 32 -4.15 -19.58 -3.08
CA GLY A 32 -2.92 -19.01 -3.59
C GLY A 32 -1.91 -18.66 -2.51
N ARG A 33 -0.65 -18.50 -2.92
CA ARG A 33 0.49 -18.19 -2.05
C ARG A 33 1.53 -17.37 -2.79
N LEU A 34 2.33 -16.61 -2.04
CA LEU A 34 3.54 -15.97 -2.54
C LEU A 34 4.77 -16.51 -1.80
N TYR A 35 5.83 -16.82 -2.56
CA TYR A 35 7.13 -17.19 -2.04
C TYR A 35 8.12 -16.06 -2.29
N PHE A 36 8.90 -15.71 -1.28
CA PHE A 36 9.97 -14.73 -1.36
C PHE A 36 11.32 -15.43 -1.18
N TYR A 37 12.24 -15.14 -2.09
CA TYR A 37 13.60 -15.66 -2.07
C TYR A 37 14.57 -14.48 -2.05
N LYS A 38 15.23 -14.31 -0.90
CA LYS A 38 16.27 -13.31 -0.71
C LYS A 38 17.53 -13.71 -1.45
N SER A 39 18.08 -12.82 -2.26
CA SER A 39 19.37 -13.03 -2.93
C SER A 39 20.51 -12.49 -2.09
N ASN A 40 21.65 -13.17 -2.11
CA ASN A 40 22.93 -12.64 -1.60
C ASN A 40 24.01 -12.56 -2.69
N GLY A 41 23.61 -12.62 -3.97
CA GLY A 41 24.51 -12.65 -5.13
C GLY A 41 25.08 -14.02 -5.47
N ALA A 42 25.07 -14.98 -4.55
CA ALA A 42 25.55 -16.34 -4.78
C ALA A 42 24.44 -17.40 -4.71
N SER A 43 23.39 -17.14 -3.92
CA SER A 43 22.31 -18.07 -3.66
C SER A 43 20.99 -17.35 -3.41
N LEU A 44 19.89 -18.08 -3.58
CA LEU A 44 18.54 -17.66 -3.21
C LEU A 44 18.12 -18.39 -1.93
N GLN A 45 17.80 -17.63 -0.89
CA GLN A 45 17.34 -18.14 0.39
C GLN A 45 15.85 -17.84 0.56
N MET A 46 15.04 -18.88 0.71
CA MET A 46 13.61 -18.70 0.93
C MET A 46 13.37 -18.05 2.31
N GLN A 47 12.58 -16.98 2.34
CA GLN A 47 12.17 -16.36 3.59
C GLN A 47 11.27 -17.31 4.38
N ASP A 48 11.50 -17.39 5.69
CA ASP A 48 10.69 -18.21 6.58
C ASP A 48 9.26 -17.64 6.74
N GLY A 49 8.28 -18.52 6.87
CA GLY A 49 6.86 -18.19 6.96
C GLY A 49 6.14 -18.09 5.61
N ASN A 50 4.81 -17.89 5.69
CA ASN A 50 3.96 -17.83 4.51
C ASN A 50 3.53 -16.38 4.23
N ILE A 51 3.72 -15.91 3.01
CA ILE A 51 3.12 -14.66 2.53
C ILE A 51 1.81 -15.03 1.84
N MET A 52 0.70 -14.65 2.45
CA MET A 52 -0.65 -15.03 2.03
C MET A 52 -1.60 -13.84 2.14
N GLY A 53 -2.58 -13.78 1.22
CA GLY A 53 -3.73 -12.89 1.33
C GLY A 53 -4.73 -13.38 2.37
N ALA A 54 -5.98 -12.91 2.28
CA ALA A 54 -7.06 -13.47 3.07
C ALA A 54 -7.31 -14.95 2.71
N THR A 55 -7.68 -15.76 3.69
CA THR A 55 -8.05 -17.18 3.48
C THR A 55 -9.43 -17.28 2.82
N VAL A 56 -9.46 -17.02 1.52
CA VAL A 56 -10.67 -17.09 0.69
C VAL A 56 -10.44 -18.16 -0.38
N PRO A 57 -11.26 -19.22 -0.42
CA PRO A 57 -11.16 -20.25 -1.45
C PRO A 57 -11.23 -19.65 -2.85
N PHE A 58 -10.43 -20.20 -3.77
CA PHE A 58 -10.37 -19.79 -5.18
C PHE A 58 -9.90 -18.36 -5.44
N ALA A 59 -9.46 -17.60 -4.44
CA ALA A 59 -9.00 -16.23 -4.60
C ALA A 59 -7.80 -16.08 -5.54
N ARG A 60 -6.99 -17.15 -5.66
CA ARG A 60 -5.77 -17.22 -6.48
C ARG A 60 -4.80 -16.10 -6.19
N PHE A 61 -4.57 -15.84 -4.90
CA PHE A 61 -3.56 -14.90 -4.44
C PHE A 61 -2.18 -15.22 -5.04
N GLY A 62 -1.49 -14.19 -5.51
CA GLY A 62 -0.22 -14.35 -6.22
C GLY A 62 -0.38 -14.57 -7.73
N SER A 63 -1.58 -14.37 -8.30
CA SER A 63 -1.79 -14.41 -9.76
C SER A 63 -1.06 -13.28 -10.49
N ALA A 64 -0.90 -12.13 -9.84
CA ALA A 64 -0.14 -10.99 -10.34
C ALA A 64 0.72 -10.42 -9.22
N ILE A 65 1.92 -9.95 -9.55
CA ILE A 65 2.87 -9.33 -8.63
C ILE A 65 3.45 -8.11 -9.35
N ALA A 66 3.43 -6.95 -8.71
CA ALA A 66 3.95 -5.71 -9.27
C ALA A 66 4.79 -4.95 -8.25
N HIS A 67 5.83 -4.27 -8.72
CA HIS A 67 6.60 -3.31 -7.94
C HIS A 67 5.72 -2.07 -7.69
N ALA A 68 5.54 -1.71 -6.42
CA ALA A 68 4.70 -0.59 -6.01
C ALA A 68 5.50 0.68 -5.64
N GLY A 69 6.83 0.61 -5.68
CA GLY A 69 7.71 1.64 -5.12
C GLY A 69 7.74 1.58 -3.60
N ASP A 70 8.41 2.52 -2.96
CA ASP A 70 8.40 2.69 -1.51
C ASP A 70 7.20 3.57 -1.11
N LEU A 71 6.09 2.95 -0.71
CA LEU A 71 4.83 3.63 -0.43
C LEU A 71 4.78 4.19 1.00
N ASN A 72 5.47 3.54 1.94
CA ASN A 72 5.55 3.99 3.34
C ASN A 72 6.76 4.91 3.62
N MET A 73 7.61 5.15 2.64
CA MET A 73 8.82 5.98 2.72
C MET A 73 9.83 5.47 3.75
N ASP A 74 9.93 4.15 3.93
CA ASP A 74 10.87 3.54 4.87
C ASP A 74 12.25 3.22 4.23
N GLY A 75 12.38 3.50 2.93
CA GLY A 75 13.57 3.23 2.16
C GLY A 75 13.66 1.79 1.66
N TYR A 76 12.58 1.00 1.62
CA TYR A 76 12.53 -0.31 0.96
C TYR A 76 11.36 -0.34 -0.04
N PRO A 77 11.53 -0.98 -1.22
CA PRO A 77 10.43 -1.00 -2.18
C PRO A 77 9.36 -2.03 -1.77
N ASP A 78 8.12 -1.58 -1.82
CA ASP A 78 6.91 -2.35 -1.56
C ASP A 78 6.40 -3.05 -2.82
N ILE A 79 5.50 -4.01 -2.63
CA ILE A 79 4.87 -4.75 -3.71
C ILE A 79 3.35 -4.74 -3.63
N ALA A 80 2.72 -4.89 -4.79
CA ALA A 80 1.31 -5.18 -4.93
C ALA A 80 1.11 -6.63 -5.41
N VAL A 81 0.17 -7.35 -4.81
CA VAL A 81 -0.15 -8.75 -5.13
C VAL A 81 -1.64 -8.89 -5.40
N GLY A 82 -1.98 -9.50 -6.54
CA GLY A 82 -3.37 -9.69 -6.97
C GLY A 82 -3.97 -11.01 -6.51
N ALA A 83 -5.24 -10.95 -6.10
CA ALA A 83 -6.13 -12.09 -5.87
C ALA A 83 -7.43 -11.86 -6.69
N PRO A 84 -7.39 -12.10 -8.01
CA PRO A 84 -8.41 -11.61 -8.95
C PRO A 84 -9.81 -12.20 -8.75
N TYR A 85 -9.93 -13.34 -8.07
CA TYR A 85 -11.21 -14.04 -7.88
C TYR A 85 -11.72 -13.97 -6.43
N GLU A 86 -11.04 -13.20 -5.58
CA GLU A 86 -11.45 -13.06 -4.19
C GLU A 86 -12.84 -12.43 -4.07
N ASN A 87 -13.78 -13.15 -3.42
CA ASN A 87 -15.16 -12.73 -3.20
C ASN A 87 -15.87 -12.23 -4.49
N ASP A 88 -15.60 -12.87 -5.64
CA ASP A 88 -16.17 -12.58 -6.97
C ASP A 88 -15.84 -11.22 -7.61
N HIS A 89 -15.13 -10.33 -6.90
CA HIS A 89 -14.75 -9.00 -7.41
C HIS A 89 -13.24 -8.81 -7.51
N GLY A 90 -12.48 -9.63 -6.81
CA GLY A 90 -11.04 -9.53 -6.71
C GLY A 90 -10.56 -8.53 -5.67
N ALA A 91 -9.29 -8.70 -5.30
CA ALA A 91 -8.60 -7.82 -4.37
C ALA A 91 -7.13 -7.63 -4.78
N VAL A 92 -6.56 -6.51 -4.33
CA VAL A 92 -5.13 -6.21 -4.39
C VAL A 92 -4.61 -6.04 -2.98
N TYR A 93 -3.46 -6.63 -2.69
CA TYR A 93 -2.77 -6.57 -1.41
C TYR A 93 -1.48 -5.79 -1.56
N ILE A 94 -1.19 -4.91 -0.60
CA ILE A 94 0.08 -4.21 -0.48
C ILE A 94 0.89 -4.87 0.63
N TYR A 95 2.12 -5.25 0.31
CA TYR A 95 3.08 -5.76 1.27
C TYR A 95 4.29 -4.86 1.28
N ASN A 96 4.73 -4.51 2.49
CA ASN A 96 5.85 -3.62 2.66
C ASN A 96 7.17 -4.38 2.56
N GLY A 97 8.14 -3.75 1.92
CA GLY A 97 9.52 -4.21 1.86
C GLY A 97 10.24 -4.03 3.20
N GLY A 98 11.47 -4.53 3.28
CA GLY A 98 12.26 -4.41 4.49
C GLY A 98 13.60 -5.10 4.39
N ARG A 99 14.52 -4.76 5.31
CA ARG A 99 15.88 -5.33 5.38
C ARG A 99 15.90 -6.86 5.38
N ASP A 100 14.93 -7.47 6.05
CA ASP A 100 14.85 -8.91 6.25
C ASP A 100 13.95 -9.62 5.21
N GLY A 101 13.40 -8.87 4.25
CA GLY A 101 12.48 -9.36 3.24
C GLY A 101 11.13 -8.65 3.34
N LEU A 102 10.09 -9.29 2.83
CA LEU A 102 8.72 -8.74 2.89
C LEU A 102 8.10 -8.92 4.27
N GLU A 103 7.31 -7.94 4.70
CA GLU A 103 6.41 -8.14 5.84
C GLU A 103 5.41 -9.27 5.54
N LYS A 104 5.24 -10.21 6.48
CA LYS A 104 4.34 -11.37 6.27
C LYS A 104 2.87 -10.96 6.23
N LYS A 105 2.54 -9.88 6.92
CA LYS A 105 1.20 -9.31 6.97
C LYS A 105 1.12 -8.20 5.94
N TYR A 106 0.05 -8.19 5.14
CA TYR A 106 -0.21 -7.08 4.23
C TYR A 106 -0.47 -5.80 5.04
N ALA A 107 0.07 -4.67 4.56
CA ALA A 107 -0.22 -3.35 5.12
C ALA A 107 -1.62 -2.87 4.72
N GLN A 108 -2.04 -3.22 3.50
CA GLN A 108 -3.34 -2.83 2.97
C GLN A 108 -3.96 -3.94 2.10
N ARG A 109 -5.28 -4.06 2.16
CA ARG A 109 -6.09 -4.88 1.26
C ARG A 109 -7.14 -3.98 0.62
N ILE A 110 -7.11 -3.89 -0.70
CA ILE A 110 -8.01 -3.09 -1.50
C ILE A 110 -8.95 -4.05 -2.24
N GLN A 111 -10.19 -4.15 -1.78
CA GLN A 111 -11.19 -4.97 -2.45
C GLN A 111 -11.83 -4.16 -3.59
N ALA A 112 -12.01 -4.76 -4.76
CA ALA A 112 -12.61 -4.06 -5.90
C ALA A 112 -13.99 -3.47 -5.58
N ARG A 113 -14.80 -4.19 -4.78
CA ARG A 113 -16.11 -3.71 -4.29
C ARG A 113 -16.03 -2.40 -3.49
N GLN A 114 -14.93 -2.16 -2.77
CA GLN A 114 -14.74 -0.95 -1.98
C GLN A 114 -14.32 0.25 -2.84
N VAL A 115 -13.67 0.01 -3.99
CA VAL A 115 -13.25 1.07 -4.92
C VAL A 115 -14.45 1.61 -5.72
N THR A 116 -15.44 0.77 -6.01
CA THR A 116 -16.69 1.20 -6.68
C THR A 116 -17.62 2.00 -5.76
N ALA A 117 -17.48 1.84 -4.45
CA ALA A 117 -18.12 2.69 -3.46
C ALA A 117 -17.26 3.94 -3.27
N LEU A 118 -17.18 4.79 -4.30
CA LEU A 118 -16.78 6.17 -4.09
C LEU A 118 -17.67 6.69 -2.96
N HIS A 119 -17.07 6.98 -1.82
CA HIS A 119 -17.63 7.94 -0.88
C HIS A 119 -17.96 9.16 -1.75
N VAL A 120 -19.25 9.36 -2.03
CA VAL A 120 -19.76 10.72 -2.10
C VAL A 120 -19.32 11.28 -0.78
N VAL A 121 -18.25 12.09 -0.78
CA VAL A 121 -17.86 12.82 0.40
C VAL A 121 -19.11 13.60 0.73
N SER A 122 -19.83 13.18 1.76
CA SER A 122 -20.97 13.92 2.28
C SER A 122 -20.37 15.26 2.70
N ALA A 123 -20.43 16.24 1.82
CA ALA A 123 -20.11 17.60 2.17
C ALA A 123 -21.11 17.96 3.26
N TRP A 124 -20.62 18.04 4.50
CA TRP A 124 -21.39 18.62 5.58
C TRP A 124 -21.67 20.07 5.20
N VAL A 125 -22.89 20.35 4.71
CA VAL A 125 -23.39 21.71 4.68
C VAL A 125 -23.69 22.07 6.13
N TYR A 126 -22.77 22.76 6.78
CA TYR A 126 -23.07 23.40 8.05
C TYR A 126 -24.08 24.52 7.80
N ARG A 127 -25.27 24.43 8.41
CA ARG A 127 -26.21 25.54 8.47
C ARG A 127 -25.74 26.49 9.57
N VAL A 128 -25.01 27.54 9.21
CA VAL A 128 -24.86 28.75 10.04
C VAL A 128 -25.81 29.80 9.45
N GLY A 129 -26.51 30.54 10.31
CA GLY A 129 -27.69 31.35 9.99
C GLY A 129 -27.67 32.11 8.65
N TRP A 130 -28.82 32.06 7.96
CA TRP A 130 -29.39 32.91 6.91
C TRP A 130 -28.51 33.70 5.92
N THR A 131 -27.24 33.34 5.71
CA THR A 131 -26.41 33.99 4.68
C THR A 131 -25.43 32.99 4.06
N TRP A 132 -25.51 32.85 2.74
CA TRP A 132 -24.55 32.09 1.94
C TRP A 132 -23.28 32.92 1.75
N MET A 133 -22.13 32.45 2.25
CA MET A 133 -20.80 32.95 1.86
C MET A 133 -19.96 31.78 1.35
N THR A 134 -19.54 31.85 0.10
CA THR A 134 -18.58 30.93 -0.52
C THR A 134 -17.17 31.43 -0.27
N THR A 135 -16.41 30.72 0.55
CA THR A 135 -14.94 30.88 0.61
C THR A 135 -14.30 29.54 0.27
N ILE A 136 -13.60 29.49 -0.87
CA ILE A 136 -12.73 28.37 -1.24
C ILE A 136 -11.39 28.62 -0.55
N THR A 137 -11.04 27.84 0.48
CA THR A 137 -9.65 27.80 0.96
C THR A 137 -8.88 26.78 0.14
N GLN A 138 -8.09 27.28 -0.80
CA GLN A 138 -7.06 26.55 -1.51
C GLN A 138 -5.81 26.54 -0.61
N THR A 139 -5.49 25.42 0.05
CA THR A 139 -4.26 25.30 0.84
C THR A 139 -3.11 25.00 -0.12
N CYS A 140 -2.39 26.04 -0.53
CA CYS A 140 -1.14 25.94 -1.27
C CYS A 140 0.03 26.01 -0.27
N TRP A 141 0.86 24.97 -0.24
CA TRP A 141 2.18 25.00 0.41
C TRP A 141 3.19 25.59 -0.58
N LEU A 142 3.96 26.61 -0.19
CA LEU A 142 5.43 26.61 -0.21
C LEU A 142 6.04 27.99 0.12
N ALA A 143 7.15 27.91 0.87
CA ALA A 143 8.39 28.70 0.75
C ALA A 143 8.60 30.01 1.56
N HIS A 144 9.78 29.98 2.20
CA HIS A 144 10.73 31.06 2.53
C HIS A 144 10.66 31.79 3.89
N MET A 145 11.44 31.23 4.83
CA MET A 145 12.62 31.83 5.48
C MET A 145 12.64 33.34 5.81
N THR A 146 12.92 33.61 7.11
CA THR A 146 13.69 34.74 7.71
C THR A 146 13.09 36.16 7.53
N LEU A 147 13.08 37.10 8.48
CA LEU A 147 13.95 37.38 9.61
C LEU A 147 13.27 38.46 10.51
N THR A 148 13.71 38.54 11.78
CA THR A 148 13.77 39.72 12.68
C THR A 148 12.50 40.46 13.20
N ARG A 149 12.41 40.34 14.53
CA ARG A 149 11.89 41.20 15.62
C ARG A 149 11.40 42.65 15.40
N PRO A 150 10.60 43.16 16.36
CA PRO A 150 9.78 44.38 16.27
C PRO A 150 10.39 45.60 16.97
N THR A 151 10.03 46.80 16.51
CA THR A 151 10.02 48.12 17.19
C THR A 151 9.60 49.14 16.11
N SER A 152 8.90 50.25 16.31
CA SER A 152 8.24 50.95 17.40
C SER A 152 7.57 52.18 16.76
N SER A 153 6.59 52.77 17.46
CA SER A 153 6.30 54.22 17.52
C SER A 153 5.90 55.00 16.26
N GLY A 154 4.65 55.49 16.28
CA GLY A 154 4.26 56.75 15.64
C GLY A 154 2.74 56.89 15.46
N PRO A 155 2.04 57.80 16.17
CA PRO A 155 0.61 58.03 15.98
C PRO A 155 0.30 59.26 15.12
N CYS A 156 -1.00 59.38 14.80
CA CYS A 156 -1.74 60.54 14.27
C CYS A 156 -1.66 60.73 12.74
N ARG A 157 -2.76 60.85 11.99
CA ARG A 157 -4.11 61.38 12.25
C ARG A 157 -5.20 60.52 11.60
#